data_AF-Q1NCS8-F1
#
_entry.id   AF-Q1NCS8-F1
#
_cell.length_a   1.000
_cell.length_b   1.000
_cell.length_c   1.000
_cell.angle_alpha   90.00
_cell.angle_beta   90.00
_cell.angle_gamma   90.00
#
_symmetry.space_group_name_H-M   'P 1'
#
loop_
_entity.id
_entity.type
_entity.pdbx_description
1 polymer ?
#
loop_
_entity_poly.entity_id
_entity_poly.type
_entity_poly.pdbx_seq_one_letter_code
_entity_poly.pdbx_strand_id
1 'polypeptide(L)' 'MDDSPPISEDQQRRVIAQIVELQREFYFENKNKETERRRRLRDIVDRATPQGES' A
#
# COMPACT_ATOMS: atom_id res chain seq x y z
N MET A 1 34.05 2.12 -14.59
CA MET A 1 33.27 1.19 -15.42
C MET A 1 32.72 0.16 -14.45
N ASP A 2 31.41 -0.07 -14.46
CA ASP A 2 30.79 -1.05 -13.56
C ASP A 2 31.10 -2.44 -14.13
N ASP A 3 32.06 -3.14 -13.53
CA ASP A 3 32.55 -4.47 -13.95
C ASP A 3 31.68 -5.60 -13.38
N SER A 4 30.40 -5.33 -13.13
CA SER A 4 29.48 -6.36 -12.65
C SER A 4 29.14 -7.34 -13.78
N PRO A 5 29.25 -8.65 -13.55
CA PRO A 5 28.89 -9.63 -14.56
C PRO A 5 27.41 -9.47 -14.96
N PRO A 6 27.06 -9.65 -16.25
CA PRO A 6 25.69 -9.49 -16.70
C PRO A 6 24.77 -10.45 -15.95
N ILE A 7 23.78 -9.87 -15.26
CA ILE A 7 22.74 -10.63 -14.56
C ILE A 7 22.01 -11.47 -15.60
N SER A 8 21.94 -12.79 -15.39
CA SER A 8 21.23 -13.69 -16.31
C SER A 8 19.74 -13.34 -16.38
N GLU A 9 19.10 -13.59 -17.53
CA GLU A 9 17.66 -13.34 -17.70
C GLU A 9 16.81 -14.04 -16.62
N ASP A 10 17.21 -15.23 -16.19
CA ASP A 10 16.53 -15.97 -15.12
C ASP A 10 16.65 -15.27 -13.77
N GLN A 11 17.82 -14.71 -13.47
CA GLN A 11 18.02 -13.93 -12.25
C GLN A 11 17.21 -12.63 -12.29
N GLN A 12 17.14 -11.97 -13.45
CA GLN A 12 16.26 -10.80 -13.64
C GLN A 12 14.79 -11.14 -13.43
N ARG A 13 14.30 -12.24 -14.03
CA ARG A 13 12.91 -12.71 -13.87
C ARG A 13 12.55 -13.00 -12.41
N ARG A 14 13.47 -13.63 -11.66
CA ARG A 14 13.28 -13.89 -10.21
C ARG A 14 13.20 -12.60 -9.40
N VAL A 15 14.05 -11.63 -9.68
CA VAL A 15 14.04 -10.32 -9.02
C VAL A 15 12.75 -9.57 -9.32
N ILE A 16 12.30 -9.56 -10.58
CA ILE A 16 11.03 -8.92 -10.97
C ILE A 16 9.84 -9.56 -10.24
N ALA A 17 9.80 -10.89 -10.12
CA ALA A 17 8.74 -11.58 -9.40
C ALA A 17 8.68 -11.15 -7.92
N GLN A 18 9.83 -11.06 -7.25
CA GLN A 18 9.92 -10.61 -5.86
C GLN A 18 9.47 -9.15 -5.69
N ILE A 19 9.84 -8.27 -6.63
CA ILE A 19 9.39 -6.87 -6.61
C ILE A 19 7.87 -6.77 -6.74
N VAL A 20 7.27 -7.55 -7.65
CA VAL A 20 5.81 -7.56 -7.85
C VAL A 20 5.09 -8.09 -6.60
N GLU A 21 5.64 -9.11 -5.95
CA GLU A 21 5.07 -9.66 -4.71
C GLU A 21 5.10 -8.64 -3.57
N LEU A 22 6.23 -7.98 -3.34
CA LEU A 22 6.36 -6.90 -2.35
C LEU A 22 5.38 -5.74 -2.62
N GLN A 23 5.20 -5.36 -3.90
CA GLN A 23 4.23 -4.33 -4.26
C GLN A 23 2.78 -4.75 -3.99
N ARG A 24 2.45 -6.04 -4.19
CA ARG A 24 1.12 -6.58 -3.88
C ARG A 24 0.89 -6.58 -2.38
N GLU A 25 1.83 -7.07 -1.59
CA GLU A 25 1.76 -7.09 -0.13
C GLU A 25 1.53 -5.68 0.42
N PHE A 26 2.32 -4.71 -0.02
CA PHE A 26 2.16 -3.30 0.37
C PHE A 26 0.79 -2.74 -0.01
N TYR A 27 0.30 -3.05 -1.21
CA TYR A 27 -1.02 -2.60 -1.66
C TYR A 27 -2.13 -3.20 -0.78
N PHE A 28 -2.10 -4.51 -0.51
CA PHE A 28 -3.12 -5.16 0.31
C PHE A 28 -3.08 -4.71 1.77
N GLU A 29 -1.87 -4.54 2.33
CA GLU A 29 -1.69 -4.07 3.70
C GLU A 29 -2.24 -2.64 3.87
N ASN A 30 -2.12 -1.79 2.85
CA ASN A 30 -2.56 -0.39 2.93
C ASN A 30 -3.99 -0.16 2.44
N LYS A 31 -4.54 -1.01 1.57
CA LYS A 31 -5.91 -0.88 1.03
C LYS A 31 -6.98 -0.87 2.13
N ASN A 32 -6.80 -1.70 3.15
CA ASN A 32 -7.75 -1.76 4.27
C ASN A 32 -7.50 -0.64 5.30
N LYS A 33 -6.25 -0.17 5.43
CA LYS A 33 -5.89 0.93 6.34
C LYS A 33 -6.51 2.26 5.93
N GLU A 34 -6.57 2.57 4.62
CA GLU A 34 -7.18 3.81 4.15
C GLU A 34 -8.70 3.83 4.38
N THR A 35 -9.37 2.71 4.13
CA THR A 35 -10.81 2.55 4.36
C THR A 35 -11.16 2.67 5.84
N GLU A 36 -10.42 1.97 6.71
CA GLU A 36 -10.59 2.04 8.16
C GLU A 36 -10.26 3.43 8.73
N ARG A 37 -9.23 4.09 8.21
CA ARG A 37 -8.90 5.47 8.59
C ARG A 37 -10.04 6.42 8.24
N ARG A 38 -10.61 6.33 7.03
CA ARG A 38 -11.75 7.14 6.61
C ARG A 38 -12.98 6.88 7.48
N ARG A 39 -13.27 5.62 7.79
CA ARG A 39 -14.36 5.24 8.71
C ARG A 39 -14.18 5.87 10.08
N ARG A 40 -13.01 5.70 10.71
CA ARG A 40 -12.70 6.29 12.03
C ARG A 40 -12.79 7.80 12.02
N LEU A 41 -12.32 8.46 10.97
CA LEU A 41 -12.43 9.91 10.82
C LEU A 41 -13.90 10.36 10.74
N ARG A 42 -14.73 9.66 9.96
CA ARG A 42 -16.17 9.93 9.90
C ARG A 42 -16.83 9.73 11.26
N ASP A 43 -16.53 8.64 11.96
CA ASP A 43 -17.08 8.38 13.30
C ASP A 43 -16.68 9.44 14.34
N ILE A 44 -15.50 10.06 14.19
CA ILE A 44 -15.05 11.17 15.05
C ILE A 44 -15.82 12.44 14.72
N VAL A 45 -15.96 12.76 13.43
CA VAL A 45 -16.72 13.93 12.97
C VAL A 45 -18.18 13.81 13.39
N ASP A 46 -18.84 12.68 13.13
CA ASP A 46 -20.25 12.46 13.48
C ASP A 46 -20.50 12.56 15.00
N ARG A 47 -19.52 12.15 15.83
CA ARG A 47 -19.58 12.33 17.28
C ARG A 47 -19.34 13.77 17.74
N ALA A 48 -18.46 14.49 17.05
CA ALA A 48 -18.09 15.86 17.38
C ALA A 48 -19.10 16.91 16.86
N THR A 49 -19.85 16.57 15.81
CA THR A 49 -20.94 17.37 15.26
C THR A 49 -22.24 16.58 15.34
N PRO A 50 -22.96 16.60 16.47
CA PRO A 50 -24.32 16.07 16.50
C PRO A 50 -25.15 16.86 15.48
N GLN A 51 -25.57 16.21 14.39
CA GLN A 51 -26.46 16.83 13.42
C GLN A 51 -27.78 17.15 14.10
N GLY A 52 -27.96 18.42 14.43
CA GLY A 52 -29.12 18.96 15.11
C GLY A 52 -28.99 20.46 15.36
N GLU A 53 -28.57 21.24 14.36
CA GLU A 53 -28.74 22.69 14.30
C GLU A 53 -28.44 23.21 12.88
N SER A 54 -29.40 23.07 11.97
CA SER A 54 -29.73 23.99 10.87
C SER A 54 -31.09 23.60 10.29
#